data_AF-A0A7J3VQF5-F1
#
_entry.id   AF-A0A7J3VQF5-F1
#
_cell.length_a   1.000
_cell.length_b   1.000
_cell.length_c   1.000
_cell.angle_alpha   90.00
_cell.angle_beta   90.00
_cell.angle_gamma   90.00
#
_symmetry.space_group_name_H-M   'P 1'
#
loop_
_entity.id
_entity.type
_entity.pdbx_description
1 polymer ?
#
loop_
_entity_poly.entity_id
_entity_poly.type
_entity_poly.pdbx_seq_one_letter_code
_entity_poly.pdbx_strand_id
1 'polypeptide(L)'
;MVWNNIIWPLILELNKPWFTIEEYHTKRDAFCSSYSEEMKGKVAGGFVSLIVKGLLLKDKDKEVYSIHWKLVPYMRKRLWLDYGEAIRLISTK
;
A
#
# COMPACT_ATOMS: atom_id res chain seq x y z
N MET A 1 -6.93 2.39 -6.79
CA MET A 1 -7.01 0.94 -7.07
C MET A 1 -6.02 0.15 -6.22
N VAL A 2 -4.71 0.23 -6.46
CA VAL A 2 -3.70 -0.55 -5.70
C VAL A 2 -3.69 -0.25 -4.20
N TRP A 3 -3.79 1.03 -3.82
CA TRP A 3 -3.91 1.44 -2.43
C TRP A 3 -5.14 0.81 -1.76
N ASN A 4 -6.34 1.13 -2.25
CA ASN A 4 -7.60 0.69 -1.66
C ASN A 4 -7.78 -0.84 -1.65
N ASN A 5 -7.29 -1.56 -2.66
CA ASN A 5 -7.61 -2.99 -2.81
C ASN A 5 -6.51 -3.93 -2.31
N ILE A 6 -5.26 -3.45 -2.24
CA ILE A 6 -4.10 -4.31 -1.93
C ILE A 6 -3.37 -3.76 -0.70
N ILE A 7 -2.82 -2.55 -0.79
CA ILE A 7 -1.88 -2.02 0.22
C ILE A 7 -2.56 -1.67 1.54
N TRP A 8 -3.64 -0.88 1.51
CA TRP A 8 -4.32 -0.47 2.73
C TRP A 8 -4.97 -1.64 3.47
N PRO A 9 -5.70 -2.56 2.79
CA PRO A 9 -6.19 -3.77 3.43
C PRO A 9 -5.06 -4.62 4.02
N LEU A 10 -3.94 -4.79 3.30
CA LEU A 10 -2.77 -5.53 3.80
C LEU A 10 -2.24 -4.93 5.11
N ILE A 11 -2.08 -3.60 5.16
CA ILE A 11 -1.66 -2.88 6.37
C ILE A 11 -2.63 -3.10 7.53
N LEU A 12 -3.94 -3.04 7.26
CA LEU A 12 -4.99 -3.23 8.28
C LEU A 12 -5.07 -4.69 8.79
N GLU A 13 -4.80 -5.66 7.92
CA GLU A 13 -4.73 -7.08 8.24
C GLU A 13 -3.50 -7.42 9.06
N LEU A 14 -2.33 -6.93 8.65
CA LEU A 14 -1.07 -7.12 9.38
C LEU A 14 -1.02 -6.33 10.69
N ASN A 15 -1.85 -5.29 10.82
CA ASN A 15 -1.87 -4.35 11.95
C ASN A 15 -0.47 -3.77 12.26
N LYS A 16 0.32 -3.57 11.20
CA LYS A 16 1.69 -3.07 11.25
C LYS A 16 1.85 -1.95 10.22
N PRO A 17 2.68 -0.93 10.50
CA PRO A 17 2.91 0.19 9.60
C PRO A 17 3.90 -0.15 8.47
N TRP A 18 4.24 -1.43 8.29
CA TRP A 18 5.16 -1.91 7.28
C TRP A 18 4.79 -3.34 6.89
N PHE A 19 5.19 -3.74 5.70
CA PHE A 19 5.01 -5.08 5.15
C PHE A 19 6.24 -5.48 4.32
N THR A 20 6.47 -6.78 4.18
CA THR A 20 7.54 -7.32 3.34
C THR A 20 7.10 -7.38 1.87
N ILE A 21 8.08 -7.46 0.96
CA ILE A 21 7.78 -7.67 -0.45
C ILE A 21 6.99 -8.98 -0.70
N GLU A 22 7.26 -10.02 0.09
CA GLU A 22 6.56 -11.30 0.02
C GLU A 22 5.09 -11.17 0.39
N GLU A 23 4.77 -10.50 1.50
CA GLU A 23 3.39 -10.24 1.93
C GLU A 23 2.61 -9.46 0.86
N TYR A 24 3.26 -8.49 0.22
CA TYR A 24 2.69 -7.78 -0.92
C TYR A 24 2.45 -8.70 -2.11
N HIS A 25 3.42 -9.53 -2.49
CA HIS A 25 3.27 -10.47 -3.60
C HIS A 25 2.14 -11.47 -3.36
N THR A 26 2.03 -12.04 -2.16
CA THR A 26 0.93 -12.94 -1.80
C THR A 26 -0.43 -12.24 -1.93
N LYS A 27 -0.57 -11.03 -1.39
CA LYS A 27 -1.84 -10.28 -1.48
C LYS A 27 -2.17 -9.86 -2.91
N ARG A 28 -1.16 -9.42 -3.66
CA ARG A 28 -1.27 -9.06 -5.08
C ARG A 28 -1.70 -10.26 -5.90
N ASP A 29 -1.08 -11.43 -5.69
CA ASP A 29 -1.35 -12.62 -6.48
C ASP A 29 -2.73 -13.20 -6.15
N ALA A 30 -3.15 -13.13 -4.88
CA ALA A 30 -4.53 -13.44 -4.49
C ALA A 30 -5.56 -12.49 -5.12
N PHE A 31 -5.23 -11.20 -5.25
CA PHE A 31 -6.10 -10.25 -5.94
C PHE A 31 -6.11 -10.52 -7.45
N CYS A 32 -4.94 -10.61 -8.07
CA CYS A 32 -4.75 -10.80 -9.51
C CYS A 32 -5.15 -12.19 -10.03
N SER A 33 -5.24 -13.23 -9.18
CA SER A 33 -5.75 -14.55 -9.60
C SER A 33 -7.19 -14.48 -10.12
N SER A 34 -7.92 -13.45 -9.70
CA SER A 34 -9.30 -13.19 -10.13
C SER A 34 -9.40 -12.24 -11.34
N TYR A 35 -8.27 -11.78 -11.92
CA TYR A 35 -8.25 -10.79 -13.01
C TYR A 35 -7.27 -11.14 -14.14
N SER A 36 -7.49 -10.54 -15.32
CA SER A 36 -6.65 -10.75 -16.52
C SER A 36 -5.23 -10.18 -16.38
N GLU A 37 -4.30 -10.61 -17.24
CA GLU A 37 -2.89 -10.15 -17.25
C GLU A 37 -2.72 -8.63 -17.40
N GLU A 38 -3.64 -7.96 -18.11
CA GLU A 38 -3.67 -6.49 -18.22
C GLU A 38 -3.80 -5.79 -16.85
N MET A 39 -4.49 -6.43 -15.91
CA MET A 39 -4.67 -5.92 -14.56
C MET A 39 -3.37 -5.98 -13.75
N LYS A 40 -2.53 -7.00 -13.97
CA LYS A 40 -1.22 -7.14 -13.31
C LYS A 40 -0.31 -5.97 -13.65
N GLY A 41 -0.29 -5.54 -14.92
CA GLY A 41 0.47 -4.37 -15.37
C GLY A 41 0.02 -3.08 -14.70
N LYS A 42 -1.30 -2.84 -14.60
CA LYS A 42 -1.86 -1.68 -13.90
C LYS A 42 -1.53 -1.67 -12.41
N VAL A 43 -1.47 -2.85 -11.77
CA VAL A 43 -1.11 -2.97 -10.37
C VAL A 43 0.37 -2.63 -10.13
N ALA A 44 1.27 -3.09 -10.99
CA ALA A 44 2.69 -2.76 -10.90
C ALA A 44 2.93 -1.24 -11.03
N GLY A 45 2.32 -0.60 -12.03
CA GLY A 45 2.42 0.86 -12.21
C GLY A 45 1.81 1.63 -11.03
N GLY A 46 0.68 1.16 -10.51
CA GLY A 46 0.07 1.74 -9.32
C GLY A 46 0.96 1.64 -8.08
N PHE A 47 1.63 0.52 -7.86
CA PHE A 47 2.56 0.35 -6.73
C PHE A 47 3.74 1.32 -6.81
N VAL A 48 4.37 1.45 -7.97
CA VAL A 48 5.47 2.41 -8.19
C VAL A 48 4.99 3.83 -7.92
N SER A 49 3.78 4.20 -8.35
CA SER A 49 3.23 5.53 -8.10
C SER A 49 3.05 5.85 -6.61
N LEU A 50 2.77 4.85 -5.77
CA LEU A 50 2.65 5.03 -4.32
C LEU A 50 4.00 5.34 -3.67
N ILE A 51 5.08 4.71 -4.17
CA ILE A 51 6.44 4.97 -3.72
C ILE A 51 6.88 6.38 -4.14
N VAL A 52 6.68 6.72 -5.42
CA VAL A 52 7.06 8.04 -5.97
C VAL A 52 6.33 9.18 -5.24
N LYS A 53 5.07 8.97 -4.84
CA LYS A 53 4.29 9.96 -4.10
C LYS A 53 4.59 9.99 -2.60
N GLY A 54 5.44 9.11 -2.09
CA GLY A 54 5.82 9.06 -0.68
C GLY A 54 4.77 8.46 0.27
N LEU A 55 3.74 7.78 -0.27
CA LEU A 55 2.81 7.00 0.54
C LEU A 55 3.49 5.75 1.11
N LEU A 56 4.33 5.12 0.27
CA LEU A 56 5.17 4.00 0.62
C LEU A 56 6.63 4.44 0.63
N LEU A 57 7.31 4.07 1.69
CA LEU A 57 8.73 4.32 1.90
C LEU A 57 9.43 2.96 1.83
N LYS A 58 10.27 2.78 0.81
CA LYS A 58 11.10 1.59 0.71
C LYS A 58 12.27 1.75 1.67
N ASP A 59 12.41 0.80 2.60
CA ASP A 59 13.59 0.71 3.45
C ASP A 59 14.79 0.28 2.58
N LYS A 60 15.95 0.92 2.78
CA LYS A 60 17.16 0.62 1.99
C LYS A 60 17.92 -0.58 2.54
N ASP A 61 17.80 -0.82 3.84
CA ASP A 61 18.57 -1.84 4.55
C ASP A 61 17.76 -3.15 4.70
N LYS A 62 16.44 -3.07 4.49
CA LYS A 62 15.50 -4.18 4.61
C LYS A 62 14.61 -4.22 3.37
N GLU A 63 14.29 -5.40 2.87
CA GLU A 63 13.35 -5.58 1.74
C GLU A 63 11.88 -5.38 2.18
N VAL A 64 11.62 -4.29 2.89
CA VAL A 64 10.32 -3.94 3.46
C VAL A 64 9.86 -2.57 2.99
N TYR A 65 8.55 -2.41 2.93
CA TYR A 65 7.88 -1.17 2.58
C TYR A 65 7.09 -0.69 3.79
N SER A 66 7.34 0.55 4.19
CA SER A 66 6.64 1.19 5.29
C SER A 66 5.64 2.22 4.77
N ILE A 67 4.51 2.39 5.43
CA ILE A 67 3.61 3.50 5.13
C ILE A 67 4.15 4.79 5.74
N HIS A 68 3.77 5.92 5.14
CA HIS A 68 4.05 7.23 5.71
C HIS A 68 3.49 7.35 7.15
N TRP A 69 4.30 7.89 8.06
CA TRP A 69 4.00 7.95 9.51
C TRP A 69 2.65 8.61 9.84
N LYS A 70 2.21 9.60 9.04
CA LYS A 70 0.90 10.28 9.17
C LYS A 70 -0.30 9.33 9.04
N LEU A 71 -0.11 8.17 8.42
CA LEU A 71 -1.17 7.18 8.20
C LEU A 71 -1.27 6.15 9.33
N VAL A 72 -0.24 6.05 10.18
CA VAL A 72 -0.19 5.11 11.31
C VAL A 72 -1.36 5.29 12.30
N PRO A 73 -1.78 6.52 12.67
CA PRO A 73 -2.95 6.72 13.52
C PRO A 73 -4.25 6.16 12.92
N TYR A 74 -4.39 6.22 11.58
CA TYR A 74 -5.56 5.72 10.87
C TYR A 74 -5.57 4.19 10.84
N MET A 75 -4.41 3.57 10.64
CA MET A 75 -4.25 2.12 10.76
C MET A 75 -4.58 1.65 12.18
N ARG A 76 -4.09 2.33 13.23
CA ARG A 76 -4.37 1.97 14.63
C ARG A 76 -5.86 2.03 14.96
N LYS A 77 -6.59 2.97 14.35
CA LYS A 77 -8.05 3.09 14.47
C LYS A 77 -8.82 2.17 13.51
N ARG A 78 -8.11 1.38 12.70
CA ARG A 78 -8.63 0.50 11.63
C ARG A 78 -9.60 1.22 10.70
N LEU A 79 -9.33 2.51 10.45
CA LEU A 79 -10.15 3.31 9.56
C LEU A 79 -9.85 2.96 8.12
N TRP A 80 -10.91 2.88 7.32
CA TRP A 80 -10.75 2.84 5.89
C TRP A 80 -10.22 4.20 5.41
N LEU A 81 -9.15 4.17 4.61
CA LEU A 81 -8.51 5.37 4.10
C LEU A 81 -8.38 5.22 2.59
N ASP A 82 -9.10 6.06 1.84
CA ASP A 82 -8.99 6.02 0.40
C ASP A 82 -7.65 6.63 -0.07
N TYR A 83 -7.29 6.35 -1.32
CA TYR A 83 -6.07 6.89 -1.91
C TYR A 83 -6.01 8.43 -1.93
N GLY A 84 -7.14 9.10 -2.19
CA GLY A 84 -7.20 10.56 -2.27
C GLY A 84 -6.97 11.22 -0.91
N GLU A 85 -7.61 10.71 0.13
CA GLU A 85 -7.43 11.07 1.52
C GLU A 85 -6.00 10.81 1.98
N ALA A 86 -5.45 9.63 1.68
CA ALA A 86 -4.08 9.28 2.01
C ALA A 86 -3.08 10.28 1.42
N ILE A 87 -3.23 10.61 0.12
CA ILE A 87 -2.40 11.61 -0.54
C ILE A 87 -2.57 12.98 0.11
N ARG A 88 -3.81 13.41 0.37
CA ARG A 88 -4.08 14.71 1.00
C ARG A 88 -3.44 14.81 2.38
N LEU A 89 -3.49 13.74 3.18
CA LEU A 89 -2.90 13.70 4.52
C LEU A 89 -1.38 13.81 4.48
N ILE A 90 -0.72 13.09 3.58
CA ILE A 90 0.75 13.18 3.47
C ILE A 90 1.19 14.52 2.87
N SER A 91 0.38 15.11 1.99
CA SER A 91 0.67 16.37 1.29
C SER A 91 0.37 17.62 2.11
N THR A 92 -0.50 17.52 3.11
CA THR A 92 -0.80 18.63 4.03
C THR A 92 0.44 18.88 4.87
N LYS A 93 1.10 20.04 4.68
CA LYS A 93 2.31 20.45 5.40
C LYS A 93 2.08 20.53 6.91
#